data_AF-A0AA86S4A0-F1
#
_entry.id   AF-A0AA86S4A0-F1
#
_cell.length_a   1.000
_cell.length_b   1.000
_cell.length_c   1.000
_cell.angle_alpha   90.00
_cell.angle_beta   90.00
_cell.angle_gamma   90.00
#
_symmetry.space_group_name_H-M   'P 1'
#
loop_
_entity.id
_entity.type
_entity.pdbx_description
1 polymer ?
#
loop_
_entity_poly.entity_id
_entity_poly.type
_entity_poly.pdbx_seq_one_letter_code
_entity_poly.pdbx_strand_id
1 'polypeptide(L)'
;MLLRGFSADALTYGYLMHGLCRMGQVDVARTLLNKILSPNIVLYNTLINGYVASGRFEEAKDLLYNSMVTAGYEPDAYPFNIMIDGLCNKAD
;
A
#
# COMPACT_ATOMS: atom_id res chain seq x y z
N MET A 1 -20.12 -5.63 -1.95
CA MET A 1 -20.40 -6.96 -2.52
C MET A 1 -19.87 -6.96 -3.94
N LEU A 2 -18.73 -7.61 -4.23
CA LEU A 2 -18.26 -7.75 -5.61
C LEU A 2 -18.85 -9.05 -6.16
N LEU A 3 -19.60 -8.94 -7.26
CA LEU A 3 -20.27 -10.05 -7.93
C LEU A 3 -19.24 -11.08 -8.39
N ARG A 4 -19.45 -12.35 -8.01
CA ARG A 4 -18.69 -13.52 -8.49
C ARG A 4 -18.70 -13.51 -10.02
N GLY A 5 -17.56 -13.20 -10.63
CA GLY A 5 -17.37 -13.25 -12.09
C GLY A 5 -16.62 -12.07 -12.69
N PHE A 6 -16.58 -10.92 -12.00
CA PHE A 6 -15.68 -9.82 -12.39
C PHE A 6 -14.35 -9.97 -11.65
N SER A 7 -13.27 -10.19 -12.40
CA SER A 7 -11.92 -9.95 -11.88
C SER A 7 -11.86 -8.48 -11.48
N ALA A 8 -11.89 -8.20 -10.18
CA ALA A 8 -11.61 -6.86 -9.68
C ALA A 8 -10.26 -6.43 -10.27
N ASP A 9 -10.29 -5.36 -11.04
CA ASP A 9 -9.07 -4.79 -11.62
C ASP A 9 -8.24 -4.12 -10.52
N ALA A 10 -6.99 -3.80 -10.84
CA ALA A 10 -6.11 -3.12 -9.90
C ALA A 10 -6.71 -1.78 -9.40
N LEU A 11 -7.57 -1.14 -10.19
CA LEU A 11 -8.28 0.08 -9.78
C LEU A 11 -9.27 -0.20 -8.66
N THR A 12 -10.10 -1.24 -8.78
CA THR A 12 -11.07 -1.63 -7.74
C THR A 12 -10.37 -1.94 -6.41
N TYR A 13 -9.28 -2.70 -6.46
CA TYR A 13 -8.48 -2.97 -5.26
C TYR A 13 -7.80 -1.70 -4.72
N GLY A 14 -7.32 -0.82 -5.60
CA GLY A 14 -6.71 0.45 -5.22
C GLY A 14 -7.68 1.33 -4.43
N TYR A 15 -8.91 1.50 -4.91
CA TYR A 15 -9.93 2.26 -4.20
C TYR A 15 -10.29 1.64 -2.85
N LEU A 16 -10.44 0.31 -2.79
CA LEU A 16 -10.77 -0.38 -1.55
C LEU A 16 -9.63 -0.26 -0.52
N MET A 17 -8.38 -0.51 -0.95
CA MET A 17 -7.20 -0.35 -0.10
C MET A 17 -7.05 1.09 0.38
N HIS A 18 -7.22 2.07 -0.50
CA HIS A 18 -7.15 3.48 -0.13
C HIS A 18 -8.21 3.85 0.92
N GLY A 19 -9.45 3.39 0.74
CA GLY A 19 -10.52 3.56 1.72
C GLY A 19 -10.20 2.93 3.08
N LEU A 20 -9.70 1.69 3.07
CA LEU A 20 -9.26 0.99 4.29
C LEU A 20 -8.13 1.74 5.02
N CYS A 21 -7.12 2.20 4.28
CA CYS A 21 -6.02 3.00 4.84
C CYS A 21 -6.53 4.29 5.49
N ARG A 22 -7.47 5.01 4.86
CA ARG A 22 -8.06 6.24 5.42
C ARG A 22 -8.89 6.00 6.69
N MET A 23 -9.43 4.80 6.86
CA MET A 23 -10.14 4.39 8.08
C MET A 23 -9.19 3.87 9.17
N GLY A 24 -7.87 3.90 8.95
CA GLY A 24 -6.89 3.33 9.87
C GLY A 24 -6.83 1.79 9.83
N GLN A 25 -7.56 1.15 8.92
CA GLN A 25 -7.64 -0.31 8.78
C GLN A 25 -6.53 -0.85 7.88
N VAL A 26 -5.29 -0.41 8.11
CA VAL A 26 -4.14 -0.71 7.25
C VAL A 26 -3.79 -2.20 7.22
N ASP A 27 -4.03 -2.96 8.29
CA ASP A 27 -3.82 -4.41 8.31
C ASP A 27 -4.82 -5.17 7.42
N VAL A 28 -6.05 -4.65 7.31
CA VAL A 28 -7.05 -5.19 6.38
C VAL A 28 -6.63 -4.90 4.94
N ALA A 29 -6.09 -3.71 4.68
CA ALA A 29 -5.52 -3.36 3.38
C ALA A 29 -4.31 -4.26 3.02
N ARG A 30 -3.44 -4.59 3.98
CA ARG A 30 -2.35 -5.57 3.79
C ARG A 30 -2.87 -6.97 3.47
N THR A 31 -3.89 -7.41 4.20
CA THR A 31 -4.54 -8.71 3.96
C THR A 31 -5.15 -8.77 2.56
N LEU A 32 -5.71 -7.66 2.09
CA LEU A 32 -6.26 -7.54 0.74
C LEU A 32 -5.16 -7.62 -0.32
N LEU A 33 -4.05 -6.89 -0.15
CA LEU A 33 -2.89 -6.94 -1.04
C LEU A 33 -2.38 -8.38 -1.21
N ASN A 34 -2.24 -9.12 -0.10
CA ASN A 34 -1.75 -10.51 -0.12
C ASN A 34 -2.69 -11.50 -0.83
N LYS A 35 -3.97 -11.14 -1.07
CA LYS A 35 -4.93 -11.97 -1.82
C LYS A 35 -4.89 -11.72 -3.32
N ILE A 36 -4.16 -10.70 -3.78
CA ILE A 36 -4.03 -10.35 -5.18
C ILE A 36 -2.86 -11.16 -5.74
N LEU A 37 -3.10 -11.91 -6.81
CA LEU A 37 -2.09 -12.79 -7.41
C LEU A 37 -0.90 -12.02 -8.01
N SER A 38 -1.17 -10.85 -8.60
CA SER A 38 -0.17 -9.97 -9.20
C SER A 38 -0.51 -8.51 -8.86
N PRO A 39 -0.18 -8.07 -7.63
CA PRO A 39 -0.41 -6.69 -7.22
C PRO A 39 0.54 -5.77 -7.99
N ASN A 40 0.05 -4.66 -8.52
CA ASN A 40 0.88 -3.69 -9.21
C ASN A 40 1.54 -2.68 -8.25
N ILE A 41 2.47 -1.89 -8.78
CA ILE A 41 3.20 -0.85 -8.03
C ILE A 41 2.28 0.15 -7.32
N VAL A 42 1.12 0.48 -7.90
CA VAL A 42 0.16 1.42 -7.32
C VAL A 42 -0.43 0.89 -6.01
N LEU A 43 -0.71 -0.41 -5.94
CA LEU A 43 -1.25 -1.04 -4.72
C LEU A 43 -0.22 -1.06 -3.58
N TYR A 44 1.05 -1.32 -3.91
CA TYR A 44 2.14 -1.20 -2.95
C TYR A 44 2.27 0.23 -2.42
N ASN A 45 2.35 1.22 -3.33
CA ASN A 45 2.46 2.63 -2.96
C ASN A 45 1.27 3.10 -2.10
N THR A 46 0.06 2.61 -2.40
CA THR A 46 -1.15 2.88 -1.60
C THR A 46 -1.00 2.36 -0.16
N LEU A 47 -0.45 1.16 0.01
CA LEU A 47 -0.25 0.57 1.33
C LEU A 47 0.92 1.20 2.09
N ILE A 48 2.01 1.57 1.41
CA ILE A 48 3.12 2.34 1.99
C ILE A 48 2.58 3.65 2.58
N ASN A 49 1.78 4.40 1.81
CA ASN A 49 1.14 5.62 2.28
C ASN A 49 0.22 5.35 3.48
N GLY A 50 -0.55 4.27 3.45
CA GLY A 50 -1.38 3.86 4.59
C GLY A 50 -0.60 3.59 5.87
N TYR A 51 0.53 2.88 5.78
CA TYR A 51 1.41 2.63 6.92
C TYR A 51 2.03 3.93 7.45
N VAL A 52 2.54 4.77 6.56
CA VAL A 52 3.10 6.09 6.92
C VAL A 52 2.06 6.96 7.61
N ALA A 53 0.86 7.09 7.06
CA ALA A 53 -0.26 7.82 7.67
C ALA A 53 -0.63 7.25 9.05
N SER A 54 -0.48 5.94 9.26
CA SER A 54 -0.71 5.26 10.54
C SER A 54 0.48 5.30 11.51
N GLY A 55 1.63 5.85 11.11
CA GLY A 55 2.84 5.98 11.94
C GLY A 55 3.69 4.71 11.98
N ARG A 56 3.40 3.77 11.10
CA ARG A 56 3.98 2.42 11.03
C ARG A 56 5.12 2.39 10.02
N PHE A 57 6.15 3.18 10.29
CA PHE A 57 7.24 3.44 9.35
C PHE A 57 8.10 2.20 9.07
N GLU A 58 8.29 1.32 10.04
CA GLU A 58 9.07 0.09 9.83
C GLU A 58 8.34 -0.88 8.89
N GLU A 59 7.02 -1.01 9.00
CA GLU A 59 6.24 -1.79 8.05
C GLU A 59 6.21 -1.16 6.65
N ALA A 60 6.20 0.16 6.56
CA ALA A 60 6.33 0.87 5.29
C ALA A 60 7.70 0.59 4.63
N LYS A 61 8.78 0.62 5.41
CA LYS A 61 10.14 0.28 4.94
C LYS A 61 10.25 -1.17 4.50
N ASP A 62 9.74 -2.11 5.29
CA ASP A 62 9.74 -3.54 4.93
C ASP A 62 8.96 -3.78 3.62
N LEU A 63 7.80 -3.13 3.47
CA LEU A 63 7.02 -3.24 2.25
C LEU A 63 7.79 -2.70 1.03
N LEU A 64 8.46 -1.56 1.20
CA LEU A 64 9.25 -0.90 0.15
C LEU A 64 10.49 -1.71 -0.27
N TYR A 65 11.30 -2.15 0.68
CA TYR A 65 12.60 -2.76 0.38
C TYR A 65 12.53 -4.28 0.20
N ASN A 66 11.59 -4.96 0.84
CA ASN A 66 11.53 -6.42 0.82
C ASN A 66 10.35 -6.91 -0.04
N SER A 67 9.12 -6.48 0.26
CA SER A 67 7.94 -7.04 -0.39
C SER A 67 7.84 -6.64 -1.87
N MET A 68 8.05 -5.36 -2.21
CA MET A 68 8.02 -4.89 -3.60
C MET A 68 9.11 -5.52 -4.46
N VAL A 69 10.34 -5.58 -3.94
CA VAL A 69 11.50 -6.16 -4.63
C VAL A 69 11.30 -7.67 -4.86
N THR A 70 10.81 -8.38 -3.85
CA THR A 70 10.46 -9.81 -3.98
C THR A 70 9.37 -10.06 -5.02
N ALA A 71 8.46 -9.09 -5.20
CA ALA A 71 7.44 -9.12 -6.25
C ALA A 71 7.95 -8.66 -7.63
N GLY A 72 9.25 -8.37 -7.77
CA GLY A 72 9.89 -7.98 -9.03
C GLY A 72 9.75 -6.51 -9.39
N TYR A 73 9.31 -5.65 -8.46
CA TYR A 73 9.24 -4.21 -8.66
C TYR A 73 10.50 -3.52 -8.14
N GLU A 74 11.05 -2.62 -8.95
CA GLU A 74 12.08 -1.70 -8.52
C GLU A 74 11.41 -0.44 -7.91
N PRO A 75 11.74 -0.08 -6.66
CA PRO A 75 11.25 1.15 -6.07
C PRO A 75 11.65 2.38 -6.91
N ASP A 76 10.67 3.14 -7.37
CA ASP A 76 10.90 4.44 -7.98
C ASP A 76 10.93 5.57 -6.93
N ALA A 77 11.06 6.82 -7.35
CA ALA A 77 11.12 7.96 -6.42
C ALA A 77 9.83 8.15 -5.60
N TYR A 78 8.69 7.60 -6.05
CA TYR A 78 7.39 7.88 -5.45
C TYR A 78 7.23 7.33 -4.01
N PRO A 79 7.48 6.05 -3.70
CA PRO A 79 7.40 5.54 -2.34
C PRO A 79 8.41 6.21 -1.40
N PHE A 80 9.58 6.64 -1.88
CA PHE A 80 10.52 7.43 -1.06
C PHE A 80 9.94 8.80 -0.70
N ASN A 81 9.32 9.48 -1.66
CA ASN A 81 8.64 10.75 -1.38
C ASN A 81 7.53 10.61 -0.33
N ILE A 82 6.76 9.51 -0.38
CA ILE A 82 5.76 9.20 0.66
C ILE A 82 6.41 9.09 2.04
N MET A 83 7.54 8.37 2.13
CA MET A 83 8.26 8.19 3.40
C MET A 83 8.80 9.52 3.95
N ILE A 84 9.39 10.35 3.08
CA ILE A 84 9.93 11.67 3.46
C ILE A 84 8.80 12.59 3.91
N ASP A 85 7.73 12.71 3.12
CA ASP A 85 6.57 13.55 3.45
C ASP A 85 5.96 13.16 4.80
N GLY A 86 5.77 11.86 5.04
CA GLY A 86 5.26 11.38 6.32
C GLY A 86 6.14 11.67 7.52
N LEU A 87 7.47 11.61 7.37
CA LEU A 87 8.40 11.95 8.44
C LEU A 87 8.43 13.45 8.71
N CYS A 88 8.40 14.28 7.67
CA CYS A 88 8.35 15.73 7.80
C CYS A 88 7.03 16.22 8.42
N ASN A 89 5.89 15.60 8.08
CA ASN A 89 4.57 16.02 8.55
C ASN A 89 4.18 15.43 9.93
N LYS A 90 4.96 14.50 10.48
CA LYS A 90 4.77 13.93 11.84
C LYS A 90 5.81 14.41 12.86
N ALA A 91 6.78 15.20 12.42
CA ALA A 91 7.71 15.88 13.30
C ALA A 91 7.11 17.20 13.80
N ASP A 92 6.02 17.10 14.57
CA ASP A 92 5.49 18.15 15.47
C ASP A 92 4.58 17.52 16.53
#